data_AF-A0AA40YCE4-F1
#
_entry.id   AF-A0AA40YCE4-F1
#
_cell.length_a   1.000
_cell.length_b   1.000
_cell.length_c   1.000
_cell.angle_alpha   90.00
_cell.angle_beta   90.00
_cell.angle_gamma   90.00
#
_symmetry.space_group_name_H-M   'P 1'
#
loop_
_entity.id
_entity.type
_entity.pdbx_description
1 polymer ?
#
loop_
_entity_poly.entity_id
_entity_poly.type
_entity_poly.pdbx_seq_one_letter_code
_entity_poly.pdbx_strand_id
1 'polypeptide(L)'
;MTSAASFPPGRQDTLVIGGRMDADRALLTPRGELVRGCAQMLAAKLAELPAGTARVDLDMSGVHFMDTAGLEFLDVLRDHARRRSMPVTTSRWSGQPRRILELAGLDTTDPLRTPAPRPSPAGSAVALERQERLHLLQEEVEQLRQAIASRPVIDQARGVLMATYGCTSDEAWHILREASQLSNTKLRTLAESLTACAEAEGTPPPPEVRTALARALARRAPR
;
A
#
# COMPACT_ATOMS: atom_id res chain seq x y z
N MET A 1 -18.07 43.50 -25.65
CA MET A 1 -17.49 42.22 -25.20
C MET A 1 -16.95 42.45 -23.80
N THR A 2 -17.70 42.06 -22.78
CA THR A 2 -17.33 42.30 -21.38
C THR A 2 -17.21 40.95 -20.72
N SER A 3 -15.97 40.62 -20.37
CA SER A 3 -15.56 39.38 -19.73
C SER A 3 -16.26 39.25 -18.36
N ALA A 4 -16.97 38.14 -18.16
CA ALA A 4 -17.52 37.77 -16.88
C ALA A 4 -16.37 37.22 -16.01
N ALA A 5 -15.97 37.98 -14.99
CA ALA A 5 -15.06 37.50 -13.96
C ALA A 5 -15.85 36.61 -12.98
N SER A 6 -15.38 35.38 -12.81
CA SER A 6 -15.88 34.38 -11.87
C SER A 6 -15.95 34.88 -10.43
N PHE A 7 -17.03 34.54 -9.74
CA PHE A 7 -17.14 34.62 -8.27
C PHE A 7 -16.33 33.47 -7.60
N PRO A 8 -15.80 33.68 -6.37
CA PRO A 8 -14.77 32.82 -5.76
C PRO A 8 -15.34 31.52 -5.15
N PRO A 9 -14.47 30.52 -4.82
CA PRO A 9 -14.88 29.22 -4.27
C PRO A 9 -15.00 29.24 -2.74
N GLY A 10 -15.87 28.37 -2.20
CA GLY A 10 -15.72 27.81 -0.85
C GLY A 10 -16.30 28.61 0.32
N ARG A 11 -17.62 28.58 0.51
CA ARG A 11 -18.20 28.77 1.84
C ARG A 11 -18.26 27.40 2.50
N GLN A 12 -17.22 27.04 3.27
CA GLN A 12 -17.31 25.87 4.16
C GLN A 12 -18.44 26.15 5.15
N ASP A 13 -19.44 25.26 5.19
CA ASP A 13 -20.48 25.32 6.22
C ASP A 13 -19.85 24.90 7.55
N THR A 14 -19.29 25.90 8.24
CA THR A 14 -18.58 25.75 9.52
C THR A 14 -19.44 24.97 10.50
N LEU A 15 -18.84 23.98 11.15
CA LEU A 15 -19.53 23.19 12.16
C LEU A 15 -20.03 24.09 13.30
N VAL A 16 -21.32 24.01 13.58
CA VAL A 16 -21.96 24.62 14.75
C VAL A 16 -22.51 23.51 15.63
N ILE A 17 -22.12 23.51 16.90
CA ILE A 17 -22.62 22.53 17.88
C ILE A 17 -23.61 23.22 18.80
N GLY A 18 -24.91 23.03 18.51
CA GLY A 18 -25.97 23.38 19.46
C GLY A 18 -25.98 22.41 20.63
N GLY A 19 -26.43 22.88 21.80
CA GLY A 19 -26.58 22.04 22.99
C GLY A 19 -27.79 22.43 23.81
N ARG A 20 -28.50 21.44 24.35
CA ARG A 20 -29.52 21.64 25.38
C ARG A 20 -29.38 20.60 26.47
N MET A 21 -29.77 20.98 27.69
CA MET A 21 -29.87 20.05 28.81
C MET A 21 -31.30 19.53 28.92
N ASP A 22 -31.44 18.23 29.15
CA ASP A 22 -32.67 17.54 29.48
C ASP A 22 -32.42 16.74 30.76
N ALA A 23 -32.82 17.32 31.90
CA ALA A 23 -32.40 16.86 33.23
C ALA A 23 -30.86 16.74 33.34
N ASP A 24 -30.34 15.52 33.54
CA ASP A 24 -28.92 15.18 33.64
C ASP A 24 -28.30 14.78 32.30
N ARG A 25 -29.06 14.80 31.20
CA ARG A 25 -28.62 14.45 29.85
C ARG A 25 -28.33 15.70 29.03
N ALA A 26 -27.10 15.79 28.50
CA ALA A 26 -26.77 16.80 27.51
C ALA A 26 -27.07 16.27 26.10
N LEU A 27 -27.94 16.95 25.35
CA LEU A 27 -28.16 16.67 23.93
C LEU A 27 -27.42 17.72 23.09
N LEU A 28 -26.45 17.27 22.31
CA LEU A 28 -25.72 18.09 21.36
C LEU A 28 -26.20 17.81 19.94
N THR A 29 -26.33 18.84 19.13
CA THR A 29 -26.78 18.75 17.74
C THR A 29 -25.77 19.44 16.82
N PRO A 30 -24.67 18.76 16.44
CA PRO A 30 -23.73 19.31 15.45
C PRO A 30 -24.40 19.49 14.08
N ARG A 31 -24.13 20.61 13.42
CA ARG A 31 -24.62 20.95 12.08
C ARG A 31 -23.52 21.54 11.22
N GLY A 32 -23.43 21.14 9.96
CA GLY A 32 -22.39 21.59 9.03
C GLY A 32 -21.42 20.48 8.65
N GLU A 33 -20.17 20.85 8.39
CA GLU A 33 -19.12 19.94 7.92
C GLU A 33 -18.17 19.53 9.05
N LEU A 34 -17.91 18.22 9.20
CA LEU A 34 -16.85 17.71 10.08
C LEU A 34 -15.52 17.71 9.33
N VAL A 35 -14.77 18.79 9.53
CA VAL A 35 -13.45 19.04 8.93
C VAL A 35 -12.39 19.34 9.99
N ARG A 36 -11.14 19.54 9.56
CA ARG A 36 -10.01 19.92 10.44
C ARG A 36 -10.38 21.04 11.41
N GLY A 37 -10.06 20.84 12.70
CA GLY A 37 -10.31 21.81 13.78
C GLY A 37 -11.62 21.58 14.55
N CYS A 38 -12.57 20.83 14.00
CA CYS A 38 -13.85 20.52 14.67
C CYS A 38 -13.64 19.73 15.98
N ALA A 39 -12.62 18.88 16.05
CA ALA A 39 -12.28 18.11 17.25
C ALA A 39 -11.94 19.01 18.45
N GLN A 40 -11.21 20.10 18.22
CA GLN A 40 -10.85 21.07 19.28
C GLN A 40 -12.08 21.86 19.75
N MET A 41 -12.93 22.28 18.81
CA MET A 41 -14.19 22.95 19.12
C MET A 41 -15.12 22.05 19.97
N LEU A 42 -15.21 20.76 19.61
CA LEU A 42 -15.95 19.78 20.40
C LEU A 42 -15.37 19.62 21.80
N ALA A 43 -14.04 19.48 21.92
CA ALA A 43 -13.39 19.34 23.22
C ALA A 43 -13.69 20.53 24.14
N ALA A 44 -13.65 21.76 23.61
CA ALA A 44 -14.02 22.97 24.33
C ALA A 44 -15.49 22.92 24.79
N LYS A 45 -16.42 22.54 23.91
CA LYS A 45 -17.84 22.43 24.28
C LYS A 45 -18.14 21.33 25.29
N LEU A 46 -17.46 20.20 25.22
CA LEU A 46 -17.58 19.14 26.22
C LEU A 46 -17.01 19.57 27.59
N ALA A 47 -16.01 20.46 27.61
CA ALA A 47 -15.45 21.00 28.85
C ALA A 47 -16.42 21.97 29.55
N GLU A 48 -17.27 22.67 28.79
CA GLU A 48 -18.30 23.58 29.31
C GLU A 48 -19.52 22.86 29.92
N LEU A 49 -19.64 21.54 29.76
CA LEU A 49 -20.79 20.80 30.28
C LEU A 49 -20.86 20.84 31.81
N PRO A 50 -22.06 21.00 32.41
CA PRO A 50 -22.24 21.02 33.86
C PRO A 50 -21.72 19.75 34.54
N ALA A 51 -21.20 19.87 35.77
CA ALA A 51 -20.67 18.74 36.53
C ALA A 51 -21.69 17.63 36.83
N GLY A 52 -22.99 17.97 36.87
CA GLY A 52 -24.09 17.02 37.08
C GLY A 52 -24.54 16.27 35.81
N THR A 53 -23.82 16.40 34.69
CA THR A 53 -24.17 15.71 33.45
C THR A 53 -23.87 14.21 33.60
N ALA A 54 -24.90 13.38 33.52
CA ALA A 54 -24.80 11.92 33.64
C ALA A 54 -24.59 11.21 32.29
N ARG A 55 -24.94 11.85 31.16
CA ARG A 55 -24.71 11.32 29.81
C ARG A 55 -24.72 12.42 28.74
N VAL A 56 -24.06 12.15 27.62
CA VAL A 56 -24.06 13.03 26.44
C VAL A 56 -24.54 12.27 25.22
N ASP A 57 -25.48 12.86 24.50
CA ASP A 57 -25.99 12.30 23.27
C ASP A 57 -25.79 13.29 22.12
N LEU A 58 -25.23 12.82 21.02
CA LEU A 58 -25.03 13.60 19.82
C LEU A 58 -26.00 13.15 18.73
N ASP A 59 -26.76 14.11 18.24
CA ASP A 59 -27.59 13.99 17.05
C ASP A 59 -26.83 14.50 15.82
N MET A 60 -26.41 13.56 14.98
CA MET A 60 -25.58 13.83 13.82
C MET A 60 -26.38 14.09 12.54
N SER A 61 -27.71 14.21 12.62
CA SER A 61 -28.56 14.40 11.42
C SER A 61 -28.28 15.71 10.67
N GLY A 62 -27.69 16.69 11.35
CA GLY A 62 -27.31 17.98 10.74
C GLY A 62 -25.92 17.99 10.11
N VAL A 63 -25.14 16.92 10.26
CA VAL A 63 -23.82 16.78 9.64
C VAL A 63 -23.99 16.11 8.29
N HIS A 64 -23.57 16.80 7.23
CA HIS A 64 -23.75 16.32 5.85
C HIS A 64 -22.43 15.97 5.16
N PHE A 65 -21.30 16.47 5.67
CA PHE A 65 -19.95 16.19 5.19
C PHE A 65 -19.04 15.78 6.34
N MET A 66 -18.12 14.86 6.06
CA MET A 66 -17.11 14.37 6.99
C MET A 66 -15.85 13.98 6.21
N ASP A 67 -14.72 14.60 6.52
CA ASP A 67 -13.41 14.16 6.05
C ASP A 67 -12.73 13.23 7.08
N THR A 68 -11.44 12.97 6.90
CA THR A 68 -10.65 12.15 7.83
C THR A 68 -10.54 12.74 9.23
N ALA A 69 -10.66 14.06 9.41
CA ALA A 69 -10.69 14.71 10.72
C ALA A 69 -11.98 14.39 11.50
N GLY A 70 -13.03 13.94 10.81
CA GLY A 70 -14.20 13.40 11.47
C GLY A 70 -13.91 12.18 12.37
N LEU A 71 -12.86 11.39 12.08
CA LEU A 71 -12.47 10.28 12.95
C LEU A 71 -11.80 10.78 14.24
N GLU A 72 -11.00 11.84 14.16
CA GLU A 72 -10.44 12.51 15.34
C GLU A 72 -11.54 13.09 16.24
N PHE A 73 -12.61 13.62 15.64
CA PHE A 73 -13.81 14.05 16.39
C PHE A 73 -14.43 12.90 17.21
N LEU A 74 -14.50 11.70 16.65
CA LEU A 74 -14.97 10.51 17.38
C LEU A 74 -14.02 10.12 18.51
N ASP A 75 -12.71 10.23 18.30
CA ASP A 75 -11.73 9.92 19.33
C ASP A 75 -11.83 10.86 20.52
N VAL A 76 -12.05 12.16 20.29
CA VAL A 76 -12.33 13.14 21.36
C VAL A 76 -13.55 12.74 22.20
N LEU A 77 -14.61 12.23 21.57
CA LEU A 77 -15.80 11.75 22.28
C LEU A 77 -15.50 10.51 23.12
N ARG A 78 -14.79 9.51 22.55
CA ARG A 78 -14.39 8.29 23.28
C ARG A 78 -13.52 8.63 24.48
N ASP A 79 -12.59 9.55 24.29
CA ASP A 79 -11.70 10.07 25.32
C ASP A 79 -12.46 10.76 26.44
N HIS A 80 -13.42 11.62 26.09
CA HIS A 80 -14.25 12.30 27.07
C HIS A 80 -15.09 11.30 27.87
N ALA A 81 -15.72 10.33 27.18
CA ALA A 81 -16.51 9.27 27.81
C ALA A 81 -15.68 8.49 28.84
N ARG A 82 -14.45 8.11 28.47
CA ARG A 82 -13.50 7.43 29.37
C ARG A 82 -13.07 8.31 30.54
N ARG A 83 -12.66 9.55 30.30
CA ARG A 83 -12.15 10.45 31.35
C ARG A 83 -13.20 10.82 32.39
N ARG A 84 -14.45 11.02 31.97
CA ARG A 84 -15.57 11.40 32.86
C ARG A 84 -16.35 10.18 33.37
N SER A 85 -15.99 8.96 32.97
CA SER A 85 -16.78 7.74 33.21
C SER A 85 -18.27 7.94 32.88
N MET A 86 -18.54 8.66 31.79
CA MET A 86 -19.85 9.15 31.40
C MET A 86 -20.21 8.60 30.02
N PRO A 87 -21.38 7.95 29.84
CA PRO A 87 -21.80 7.48 28.54
C PRO A 87 -21.91 8.61 27.51
N VAL A 88 -21.31 8.39 26.34
CA VAL A 88 -21.46 9.26 25.17
C VAL A 88 -21.98 8.41 24.01
N THR A 89 -23.08 8.86 23.39
CA THR A 89 -23.66 8.17 22.23
C THR A 89 -23.76 9.11 21.04
N THR A 90 -23.63 8.56 19.84
CA THR A 90 -23.91 9.29 18.60
C THR A 90 -25.02 8.58 17.83
N SER A 91 -25.83 9.34 17.10
CA SER A 91 -26.98 8.79 16.40
C SER A 91 -27.30 9.56 15.13
N ARG A 92 -28.14 8.97 14.26
CA ARG A 92 -28.67 9.61 13.04
C ARG A 92 -27.61 10.05 12.04
N TRP A 93 -26.50 9.30 11.96
CA TRP A 93 -25.54 9.41 10.87
C TRP A 93 -26.22 9.09 9.53
N SER A 94 -26.12 10.00 8.57
CA SER A 94 -26.70 9.87 7.23
C SER A 94 -25.72 10.33 6.15
N GLY A 95 -26.10 10.16 4.88
CA GLY A 95 -25.33 10.66 3.74
C GLY A 95 -23.86 10.20 3.72
N GLN A 96 -22.97 11.11 3.34
CA GLN A 96 -21.54 10.84 3.25
C GLN A 96 -20.91 10.44 4.60
N PRO A 97 -21.17 11.11 5.74
CA PRO A 97 -20.63 10.68 7.03
C PRO A 97 -20.89 9.21 7.35
N ARG A 98 -22.12 8.71 7.13
CA ARG A 98 -22.45 7.30 7.32
C ARG A 98 -21.61 6.37 6.44
N ARG A 99 -21.36 6.77 5.18
CA ARG A 99 -20.52 6.00 4.25
C ARG A 99 -19.05 5.97 4.69
N ILE A 100 -18.53 7.05 5.25
CA ILE A 100 -17.17 7.10 5.80
C ILE A 100 -17.03 6.15 7.00
N LEU A 101 -18.02 6.11 7.90
CA LEU A 101 -18.05 5.15 9.02
C LEU A 101 -18.03 3.70 8.53
N GLU A 102 -18.82 3.38 7.51
CA GLU A 102 -18.85 2.05 6.88
C GLU A 102 -17.50 1.67 6.28
N LEU A 103 -16.86 2.60 5.55
CA LEU A 103 -15.52 2.39 4.99
C LEU A 103 -14.44 2.23 6.06
N ALA A 104 -14.59 2.90 7.21
CA ALA A 104 -13.71 2.78 8.36
C ALA A 104 -13.97 1.51 9.19
N GLY A 105 -14.96 0.69 8.83
CA GLY A 105 -15.33 -0.52 9.58
C GLY A 105 -15.95 -0.23 10.95
N LEU A 106 -16.51 0.97 11.15
CA LEU A 106 -17.17 1.38 12.38
C LEU A 106 -18.67 1.07 12.34
N ASP A 107 -19.30 0.95 13.52
CA ASP A 107 -20.76 0.83 13.61
C ASP A 107 -21.39 2.12 13.04
N THR A 108 -22.23 1.98 12.01
CA THR A 108 -22.86 3.12 11.32
C THR A 108 -24.05 3.72 12.08
N THR A 109 -24.52 3.04 13.14
CA THR A 109 -25.57 3.53 14.04
C THR A 109 -24.97 4.35 15.15
N ASP A 110 -23.94 3.81 15.81
CA ASP A 110 -23.17 4.50 16.85
C ASP A 110 -21.69 4.06 16.85
N PRO A 111 -20.80 4.78 16.15
CA PRO A 111 -19.37 4.44 16.05
C PRO A 111 -18.61 4.52 17.38
N LEU A 112 -19.23 5.03 18.46
CA LEU A 112 -18.64 5.01 19.80
C LEU A 112 -18.84 3.67 20.52
N ARG A 113 -19.78 2.85 20.06
CA ARG A 113 -19.93 1.48 20.58
C ARG A 113 -18.75 0.64 20.13
N THR A 114 -18.08 0.00 21.09
CA THR A 114 -17.23 -1.14 20.78
C THR A 114 -18.12 -2.20 20.14
N PRO A 115 -17.90 -2.59 18.87
CA PRO A 115 -18.72 -3.62 18.27
C PRO A 115 -18.53 -4.90 19.09
N ALA A 116 -19.64 -5.55 19.47
CA ALA A 116 -19.60 -6.97 19.78
C ALA A 116 -18.97 -7.68 18.57
N PRO A 117 -18.17 -8.75 18.75
CA PRO A 117 -17.56 -9.46 17.64
C PRO A 117 -18.67 -10.08 16.78
N ARG A 118 -19.13 -9.33 15.79
CA ARG A 118 -19.90 -9.86 14.67
C ARG A 118 -18.87 -10.45 13.71
N PRO A 119 -19.17 -11.57 13.04
CA PRO A 119 -18.41 -11.91 11.86
C PRO A 119 -18.50 -10.70 10.92
N SER A 120 -17.36 -10.07 10.64
CA SER A 120 -17.31 -9.00 9.65
C SER A 120 -18.02 -9.51 8.41
N PRO A 121 -18.96 -8.76 7.78
CA PRO A 121 -19.17 -8.99 6.38
C PRO A 121 -17.79 -8.84 5.76
N ALA A 122 -17.34 -9.90 5.09
CA ALA A 122 -16.08 -9.94 4.37
C ALA A 122 -15.79 -8.56 3.77
N GLY A 123 -14.54 -8.10 3.91
CA GLY A 123 -14.10 -6.74 3.64
C GLY A 123 -14.90 -6.08 2.51
N SER A 124 -15.30 -4.81 2.70
CA SER A 124 -16.06 -4.03 1.72
C SER A 124 -15.68 -4.42 0.29
N ALA A 125 -16.63 -4.51 -0.65
CA ALA A 125 -16.33 -4.96 -2.02
C ALA A 125 -15.08 -4.29 -2.63
N VAL A 126 -14.83 -3.03 -2.24
CA VAL A 126 -13.61 -2.26 -2.55
C VAL A 126 -12.33 -2.82 -1.91
N ALA A 127 -12.37 -3.25 -0.65
CA ALA A 127 -11.26 -3.93 0.02
C ALA A 127 -10.96 -5.29 -0.62
N LEU A 128 -11.99 -6.06 -1.03
CA LEU A 128 -11.81 -7.31 -1.76
C LEU A 128 -11.19 -7.07 -3.15
N GLU A 129 -11.73 -6.12 -3.92
CA GLU A 129 -11.19 -5.74 -5.24
C GLU A 129 -9.74 -5.25 -5.14
N ARG A 130 -9.43 -4.45 -4.12
CA ARG A 130 -8.06 -3.98 -3.86
C ARG A 130 -7.13 -5.15 -3.51
N GLN A 131 -7.60 -6.10 -2.73
CA GLN A 131 -6.80 -7.26 -2.32
C GLN A 131 -6.55 -8.21 -3.49
N GLU A 132 -7.54 -8.46 -4.34
CA GLU A 132 -7.39 -9.22 -5.58
C GLU A 132 -6.38 -8.54 -6.53
N ARG A 133 -6.49 -7.22 -6.70
CA ARG A 133 -5.56 -6.46 -7.55
C ARG A 133 -4.13 -6.47 -7.02
N LEU A 134 -3.95 -6.40 -5.70
CA LEU A 134 -2.64 -6.54 -5.07
C LEU A 134 -2.05 -7.94 -5.29
N HIS A 135 -2.86 -8.98 -5.18
CA HIS A 135 -2.43 -10.35 -5.43
C HIS A 135 -1.94 -10.54 -6.87
N LEU A 136 -2.71 -10.07 -7.86
CA LEU A 136 -2.34 -10.15 -9.27
C LEU A 136 -1.03 -9.40 -9.56
N LEU A 137 -0.85 -8.20 -9.00
CA LEU A 137 0.40 -7.43 -9.16
C LEU A 137 1.60 -8.12 -8.49
N GLN A 138 1.39 -8.79 -7.36
CA GLN A 138 2.45 -9.56 -6.69
C GLN A 138 2.87 -10.78 -7.51
N GLU A 139 1.91 -11.50 -8.11
CA GLU A 139 2.19 -12.60 -9.04
C GLU A 139 2.96 -12.13 -10.27
N GLU A 140 2.55 -11.01 -10.87
CA GLU A 140 3.23 -10.43 -12.03
C GLU A 140 4.66 -9.99 -11.69
N VAL A 141 4.86 -9.33 -10.54
CA VAL A 141 6.21 -8.95 -10.06
C VAL A 141 7.08 -10.19 -9.82
N GLU A 142 6.52 -11.25 -9.26
CA GLU A 142 7.26 -12.49 -9.02
C GLU A 142 7.64 -13.18 -10.34
N GLN A 143 6.72 -13.27 -11.30
CA GLN A 143 7.00 -13.79 -12.63
C GLN A 143 8.06 -12.96 -13.37
N LEU A 144 8.01 -11.63 -13.27
CA LEU A 144 9.01 -10.74 -13.85
C LEU A 144 10.37 -10.89 -13.15
N ARG A 145 10.40 -11.01 -11.82
CA ARG A 145 11.63 -11.29 -11.06
C ARG A 145 12.24 -12.63 -11.46
N GLN A 146 11.42 -13.67 -11.63
CA GLN A 146 11.87 -14.97 -12.12
C GLN A 146 12.36 -14.91 -13.58
N ALA A 147 11.69 -14.14 -14.44
CA ALA A 147 12.12 -13.93 -15.83
C ALA A 147 13.44 -13.15 -15.92
N ILE A 148 13.66 -12.16 -15.02
CA ILE A 148 14.92 -11.43 -14.91
C ILE A 148 16.02 -12.33 -14.31
N ALA A 149 15.70 -13.11 -13.28
CA ALA A 149 16.63 -14.04 -12.63
C ALA A 149 16.99 -15.26 -13.50
N SER A 150 16.18 -15.61 -14.52
CA SER A 150 16.44 -16.71 -15.44
C SER A 150 17.19 -16.31 -16.71
N ARG A 151 17.42 -15.01 -16.93
CA ARG A 151 18.23 -14.48 -18.04
C ARG A 151 19.74 -14.25 -17.81
N PRO A 152 20.38 -14.49 -16.65
CA PRO A 152 21.75 -14.02 -16.42
C PRO A 152 22.85 -15.03 -16.75
N VAL A 153 22.60 -16.35 -16.83
CA VAL A 153 23.75 -17.29 -16.86
C VAL A 153 24.58 -17.21 -18.15
N ILE A 154 23.92 -16.98 -19.29
CA ILE A 154 24.61 -16.83 -20.59
C ILE A 154 25.34 -15.49 -20.65
N ASP A 155 24.71 -14.41 -20.19
CA ASP A 155 25.32 -13.08 -20.19
C ASP A 155 26.45 -12.97 -19.14
N GLN A 156 26.34 -13.65 -18.01
CA GLN A 156 27.42 -13.83 -17.03
C GLN A 156 28.57 -14.63 -17.64
N ALA A 157 28.30 -15.74 -18.33
CA ALA A 157 29.35 -16.51 -19.01
C ALA A 157 30.06 -15.67 -20.09
N ARG A 158 29.32 -14.82 -20.83
CA ARG A 158 29.91 -13.84 -21.76
C ARG A 158 30.80 -12.86 -21.02
N GLY A 159 30.33 -12.29 -19.91
CA GLY A 159 31.11 -11.39 -19.06
C GLY A 159 32.40 -12.02 -18.53
N VAL A 160 32.36 -13.28 -18.09
CA VAL A 160 33.54 -14.05 -17.68
C VAL A 160 34.52 -14.21 -18.84
N LEU A 161 34.06 -14.56 -20.04
CA LEU A 161 34.94 -14.68 -21.21
C LEU A 161 35.56 -13.33 -21.63
N MET A 162 34.78 -12.25 -21.55
CA MET A 162 35.28 -10.90 -21.81
C MET A 162 36.39 -10.52 -20.82
N ALA A 163 36.18 -10.77 -19.53
CA ALA A 163 37.14 -10.46 -18.47
C ALA A 163 38.42 -11.33 -18.55
N THR A 164 38.28 -12.62 -18.81
CA THR A 164 39.41 -13.56 -18.82
C THR A 164 40.26 -13.48 -20.08
N TYR A 165 39.64 -13.20 -21.24
CA TYR A 165 40.32 -13.25 -22.54
C TYR A 165 40.39 -11.89 -23.26
N GLY A 166 39.94 -10.81 -22.62
CA GLY A 166 40.01 -9.45 -23.17
C GLY A 166 39.24 -9.29 -24.49
N CYS A 167 38.12 -9.99 -24.66
CA CYS A 167 37.33 -9.97 -25.89
C CYS A 167 36.06 -9.12 -25.79
N THR A 168 35.49 -8.74 -26.94
CA THR A 168 34.22 -8.02 -26.98
C THR A 168 33.02 -8.94 -26.74
N SER A 169 31.87 -8.35 -26.43
CA SER A 169 30.64 -9.07 -26.10
C SER A 169 30.11 -9.96 -27.23
N ASP A 170 30.26 -9.53 -28.48
CA ASP A 170 29.87 -10.30 -29.66
C ASP A 170 30.80 -11.49 -29.88
N GLU A 171 32.09 -11.28 -29.65
CA GLU A 171 33.07 -12.34 -29.81
C GLU A 171 32.97 -13.41 -28.70
N ALA A 172 32.67 -12.99 -27.46
CA ALA A 172 32.36 -13.91 -26.37
C ALA A 172 31.13 -14.77 -26.68
N TRP A 173 30.11 -14.19 -27.32
CA TRP A 173 28.94 -14.94 -27.79
C TRP A 173 29.30 -15.96 -28.87
N HIS A 174 30.13 -15.58 -29.84
CA HIS A 174 30.63 -16.50 -30.87
C HIS A 174 31.42 -17.67 -30.26
N ILE A 175 32.30 -17.41 -29.29
CA ILE A 175 33.06 -18.45 -28.58
C ILE A 175 32.12 -19.42 -27.87
N LEU A 176 31.12 -18.94 -27.13
CA LEU A 176 30.15 -19.80 -26.44
C LEU A 176 29.38 -20.69 -27.41
N ARG A 177 28.94 -20.13 -28.54
CA ARG A 177 28.21 -20.86 -29.57
C ARG A 177 29.08 -21.94 -30.22
N GLU A 178 30.32 -21.61 -30.56
CA GLU A 178 31.25 -22.57 -31.16
C GLU A 178 31.63 -23.68 -30.17
N ALA A 179 31.92 -23.33 -28.92
CA ALA A 179 32.22 -24.31 -27.87
C ALA A 179 31.03 -25.25 -27.62
N SER A 180 29.80 -24.73 -27.61
CA SER A 180 28.57 -25.51 -27.47
C SER A 180 28.39 -26.51 -28.62
N GLN A 181 28.71 -26.11 -29.86
CA GLN A 181 28.65 -26.99 -31.03
C GLN A 181 29.74 -28.06 -30.99
N LEU A 182 30.97 -27.70 -30.63
CA LEU A 182 32.11 -28.62 -30.57
C LEU A 182 31.99 -29.64 -29.44
N SER A 183 31.34 -29.29 -28.32
CA SER A 183 31.10 -30.19 -27.18
C SER A 183 29.72 -30.85 -27.22
N ASN A 184 28.90 -30.61 -28.25
CA ASN A 184 27.51 -31.07 -28.35
C ASN A 184 26.69 -30.86 -27.06
N THR A 185 26.94 -29.76 -26.34
CA THR A 185 26.33 -29.44 -25.05
C THR A 185 25.39 -28.25 -25.21
N LYS A 186 24.22 -28.28 -24.54
CA LYS A 186 23.29 -27.13 -24.55
C LYS A 186 24.00 -25.88 -24.04
N LEU A 187 23.91 -24.77 -24.79
CA LEU A 187 24.60 -23.51 -24.50
C LEU A 187 24.35 -23.00 -23.07
N ARG A 188 23.14 -23.16 -22.54
CA ARG A 188 22.81 -22.83 -21.14
C ARG A 188 23.65 -23.63 -20.12
N THR A 189 23.85 -24.92 -20.35
CA THR A 189 24.58 -25.83 -19.45
C THR A 189 26.08 -25.60 -19.54
N LEU A 190 26.55 -25.22 -20.72
CA LEU A 190 27.92 -24.75 -20.91
C LEU A 190 28.15 -23.43 -20.16
N ALA A 191 27.21 -22.48 -20.26
CA ALA A 191 27.28 -21.21 -19.54
C ALA A 191 27.26 -21.40 -18.02
N GLU A 192 26.37 -22.25 -17.49
CA GLU A 192 26.31 -22.63 -16.07
C GLU A 192 27.64 -23.23 -15.58
N SER A 193 28.25 -24.10 -16.39
CA SER A 193 29.55 -24.70 -16.06
C SER A 193 30.67 -23.65 -16.01
N LEU A 194 30.64 -22.67 -16.93
CA LEU A 194 31.65 -21.60 -16.98
C LEU A 194 31.48 -20.60 -15.84
N THR A 195 30.25 -20.20 -15.51
CA THR A 195 29.99 -19.29 -14.38
C THR A 195 30.32 -19.96 -13.05
N ALA A 196 29.95 -21.23 -12.87
CA ALA A 196 30.31 -21.99 -11.67
C ALA A 196 31.83 -22.13 -11.48
N CYS A 197 32.60 -22.24 -12.56
CA CYS A 197 34.07 -22.25 -12.49
C CYS A 197 34.67 -20.89 -12.11
N ALA A 198 34.01 -19.80 -12.46
CA ALA A 198 34.45 -18.45 -12.12
C ALA A 198 34.08 -18.06 -10.67
N GLU A 199 32.98 -18.60 -10.15
CA GLU A 199 32.47 -18.33 -8.81
C GLU A 199 33.09 -19.22 -7.72
N ALA A 200 33.55 -20.43 -8.05
CA ALA A 200 34.13 -21.37 -7.09
C ALA A 200 35.41 -22.03 -7.61
N GLU A 201 36.45 -22.08 -6.78
CA GLU A 201 37.75 -22.76 -7.01
C GLU A 201 37.67 -24.31 -7.11
N GLY A 202 36.50 -24.91 -7.37
CA GLY A 202 36.25 -26.31 -6.99
C GLY A 202 35.84 -27.33 -8.06
N THR A 203 35.15 -26.96 -9.14
CA THR A 203 34.67 -27.96 -10.12
C THR A 203 34.99 -27.53 -11.54
N PRO A 204 36.08 -28.04 -12.15
CA PRO A 204 36.44 -27.64 -13.50
C PRO A 204 35.38 -28.16 -14.49
N PRO A 205 35.16 -27.46 -15.62
CA PRO A 205 34.15 -27.88 -16.60
C PRO A 205 34.50 -29.28 -17.12
N PRO A 206 33.52 -30.05 -17.63
CA PRO A 206 33.78 -31.33 -18.28
C PRO A 206 34.93 -31.21 -19.29
N PRO A 207 35.80 -32.23 -19.42
CA PRO A 207 37.01 -32.16 -20.24
C PRO A 207 36.70 -31.85 -21.72
N GLU A 208 35.53 -32.28 -22.20
CA GLU A 208 35.01 -31.99 -23.53
C GLU A 208 34.73 -30.49 -23.72
N VAL A 209 34.12 -29.85 -22.73
CA VAL A 209 33.82 -28.40 -22.73
C VAL A 209 35.11 -27.59 -22.67
N ARG A 210 36.08 -27.99 -21.84
CA ARG A 210 37.40 -27.32 -21.78
C ARG A 210 38.14 -27.39 -23.11
N THR A 211 38.15 -28.58 -23.73
CA THR A 211 38.81 -28.80 -25.02
C THR A 211 38.14 -28.01 -26.13
N ALA A 212 36.80 -27.99 -26.16
CA ALA A 212 36.01 -27.21 -27.09
C ALA A 212 36.27 -25.70 -26.94
N LEU A 213 36.29 -25.19 -25.71
CA LEU A 213 36.57 -23.79 -25.42
C LEU A 213 38.00 -23.39 -25.84
N ALA A 214 39.00 -24.20 -25.46
CA ALA A 214 40.39 -23.97 -25.86
C ALA A 214 40.54 -23.96 -27.39
N ARG A 215 39.83 -24.85 -28.09
CA ARG A 215 39.85 -24.92 -29.56
C ARG A 215 39.13 -23.75 -30.22
N ALA A 216 38.05 -23.24 -29.65
CA ALA A 216 37.36 -22.05 -30.13
C ALA A 216 38.22 -20.78 -29.92
N LEU A 217 38.85 -20.66 -28.75
CA LEU A 217 39.78 -19.56 -28.44
C LEU A 217 41.02 -19.57 -29.34
N ALA A 218 41.63 -20.74 -29.56
CA ALA A 218 42.83 -20.88 -30.40
C ALA A 218 42.59 -20.51 -31.87
N ARG A 219 41.37 -20.69 -32.39
CA ARG A 219 41.02 -20.26 -33.76
C ARG A 219 40.84 -18.75 -33.88
N ARG A 220 40.67 -18.05 -32.76
CA ARG A 220 40.45 -16.63 -32.71
C ARG A 220 41.67 -15.83 -32.26
N ALA A 221 42.65 -16.46 -31.62
CA ALA A 221 43.92 -15.81 -31.28
C ALA A 221 44.53 -15.20 -32.56
N PRO A 222 44.67 -13.86 -32.64
CA PRO A 222 45.34 -13.24 -33.78
C PRO A 222 46.81 -13.65 -33.76
N ARG A 223 47.37 -13.88 -34.95
CA ARG A 223 48.83 -13.86 -35.15
C ARG A 223 49.40 -12.49 -34.78
#